data_AF-A0A2G6PM90-F1
#
_entry.id   AF-A0A2G6PM90-F1
#
_cell.length_a   1.000
_cell.length_b   1.000
_cell.length_c   1.000
_cell.angle_alpha   90.00
_cell.angle_beta   90.00
_cell.angle_gamma   90.00
#
_symmetry.space_group_name_H-M   'P 1'
#
loop_
_entity.id
_entity.type
_entity.pdbx_description
1 polymer ?
#
loop_
_entity_poly.entity_id
_entity_poly.type
_entity_poly.pdbx_seq_one_letter_code
_entity_poly.pdbx_strand_id
1 'polypeptide(L)'
;SINLIAKHYQTGEKLDKEIINVIEKLKYLQTGNFVLGQCEFGLTDMYLHTKPVVKNELELDELLKKSLEDFSIFESDKSFKKYASFSHIFDGGYSAGYYSYMWAEILEADVFSVFKEKGIMNKEVANKYFDSILSKGTTKPAKDLFFDFMGREVNPKAFYERKGL
;
A
#
# COMPACT_ATOMS: atom_id res chain seq x y z
N SER A 1 17.22 9.87 8.69
CA SER A 1 16.86 11.19 8.10
C SER A 1 17.24 11.18 6.63
N ILE A 2 16.38 11.70 5.75
CA ILE A 2 16.61 11.76 4.29
C ILE A 2 17.96 12.41 3.92
N ASN A 3 18.46 13.30 4.78
CA ASN A 3 19.77 13.94 4.69
C ASN A 3 20.98 12.99 4.73
N LEU A 4 20.80 11.72 5.09
CA LEU A 4 21.86 10.72 5.02
C LEU A 4 22.13 10.26 3.58
N ILE A 5 21.11 10.31 2.72
CA ILE A 5 21.18 9.80 1.34
C ILE A 5 21.00 10.91 0.29
N ALA A 6 20.27 11.98 0.61
CA ALA A 6 19.97 13.04 -0.34
C ALA A 6 21.15 14.00 -0.49
N LYS A 7 21.92 13.81 -1.55
CA LYS A 7 23.03 14.67 -1.98
C LYS A 7 22.93 14.99 -3.46
N HIS A 8 23.32 16.19 -3.85
CA HIS A 8 23.40 16.58 -5.26
C HIS A 8 24.42 15.70 -5.99
N TYR A 9 24.04 15.17 -7.15
CA TYR A 9 24.82 14.11 -7.82
C TYR A 9 26.20 14.57 -8.31
N GLN A 10 26.38 15.88 -8.58
CA GLN A 10 27.67 16.44 -9.01
C GLN A 10 28.46 17.04 -7.84
N THR A 11 27.79 17.82 -6.99
CA THR A 11 28.46 18.63 -5.96
C THR A 11 28.58 17.90 -4.63
N GLY A 12 27.79 16.84 -4.41
CA GLY A 12 27.74 16.10 -3.14
C GLY A 12 27.09 16.88 -2.00
N GLU A 13 26.62 18.11 -2.25
CA GLU A 13 25.95 18.95 -1.27
C GLU A 13 24.66 18.32 -0.79
N LYS A 14 24.37 18.44 0.50
CA LYS A 14 23.13 17.90 1.08
C LYS A 14 21.94 18.73 0.62
N LEU A 15 20.77 18.08 0.58
CA LEU A 15 19.51 18.76 0.36
C LEU A 15 19.26 19.82 1.44
N ASP A 16 18.79 20.99 1.04
CA ASP A 16 18.45 22.07 1.97
C ASP A 16 17.35 21.63 2.95
N LYS A 17 17.50 22.02 4.22
CA LYS A 17 16.48 21.80 5.26
C LYS A 17 15.15 22.44 4.90
N GLU A 18 15.15 23.60 4.24
CA GLU A 18 13.90 24.26 3.84
C GLU A 18 13.11 23.39 2.85
N ILE A 19 13.79 22.78 1.88
CA ILE A 19 13.18 21.87 0.91
C ILE A 19 12.65 20.62 1.61
N ILE A 20 13.39 20.06 2.56
CA ILE A 20 12.94 18.89 3.33
C ILE A 20 11.65 19.21 4.09
N ASN A 21 11.57 20.38 4.73
CA ASN A 21 10.37 20.81 5.44
C ASN A 21 9.17 20.96 4.49
N VAL A 22 9.40 21.44 3.26
CA VAL A 22 8.33 21.51 2.23
C VAL A 22 7.87 20.10 1.85
N ILE A 23 8.78 19.17 1.58
CA ILE A 23 8.44 17.77 1.26
C ILE A 23 7.63 17.14 2.40
N GLU A 24 8.04 17.33 3.65
CA GLU A 24 7.33 16.81 4.83
C GLU A 24 5.92 17.39 4.96
N LYS A 25 5.70 18.65 4.60
CA LYS A 25 4.36 19.27 4.59
C LYS A 25 3.47 18.71 3.48
N LEU A 26 4.06 18.32 2.35
CA LEU A 26 3.34 17.77 1.20
C LEU A 26 3.05 16.26 1.32
N LYS A 27 3.52 15.58 2.37
CA LYS A 27 3.43 14.11 2.49
C LYS A 27 2.02 13.52 2.39
N TYR A 28 0.98 14.31 2.71
CA TYR A 28 -0.42 13.87 2.65
C TYR A 28 -1.13 14.29 1.36
N LEU A 29 -0.50 15.12 0.53
CA LEU A 29 -1.08 15.60 -0.72
C LEU A 29 -1.49 14.40 -1.59
N GLN A 30 -2.74 14.38 -2.06
CA GLN A 30 -3.33 13.32 -2.91
C GLN A 30 -3.42 11.93 -2.26
N THR A 31 -3.21 11.78 -0.95
CA THR A 31 -3.24 10.45 -0.31
C THR A 31 -4.62 9.81 -0.38
N GLY A 32 -5.71 10.57 -0.20
CA GLY A 32 -7.07 10.05 -0.35
C GLY A 32 -7.33 9.50 -1.76
N ASN A 33 -6.95 10.24 -2.80
CA ASN A 33 -7.07 9.79 -4.20
C ASN A 33 -6.24 8.52 -4.46
N PHE A 34 -5.02 8.45 -3.92
CA PHE A 34 -4.19 7.24 -4.01
C PHE A 34 -4.86 6.04 -3.35
N VAL A 35 -5.36 6.18 -2.12
CA VAL A 35 -6.01 5.08 -1.38
C VAL A 35 -7.27 4.60 -2.09
N LEU A 36 -8.11 5.53 -2.56
CA LEU A 36 -9.31 5.19 -3.33
C LEU A 36 -8.96 4.45 -4.62
N GLY A 37 -7.93 4.89 -5.35
CA GLY A 37 -7.45 4.18 -6.54
C GLY A 37 -6.95 2.75 -6.26
N GLN A 38 -6.29 2.51 -5.12
CA GLN A 38 -5.91 1.16 -4.71
C GLN A 38 -7.13 0.30 -4.35
N CYS A 39 -8.13 0.87 -3.66
CA CYS A 39 -9.40 0.21 -3.39
C CYS A 39 -10.13 -0.14 -4.70
N GLU A 40 -10.18 0.78 -5.66
CA GLU A 40 -10.79 0.57 -6.97
C GLU A 40 -10.16 -0.63 -7.71
N PHE A 41 -8.83 -0.72 -7.72
CA PHE A 41 -8.12 -1.87 -8.31
C PHE A 41 -8.39 -3.18 -7.56
N GLY A 42 -8.34 -3.16 -6.22
CA GLY A 42 -8.62 -4.34 -5.41
C GLY A 42 -10.06 -4.84 -5.58
N LEU A 43 -11.02 -3.92 -5.66
CA LEU A 43 -12.42 -4.25 -5.92
C LEU A 43 -12.60 -4.78 -7.34
N THR A 44 -12.01 -4.14 -8.35
CA THR A 44 -12.05 -4.62 -9.74
C THR A 44 -11.56 -6.08 -9.84
N ASP A 45 -10.42 -6.38 -9.22
CA ASP A 45 -9.88 -7.73 -9.14
C ASP A 45 -10.87 -8.71 -8.49
N MET A 46 -11.41 -8.37 -7.31
CA MET A 46 -12.38 -9.20 -6.62
C MET A 46 -13.67 -9.40 -7.42
N TYR A 47 -14.16 -8.38 -8.12
CA TYR A 47 -15.34 -8.48 -8.97
C TYR A 47 -15.11 -9.49 -10.09
N LEU A 48 -13.99 -9.38 -10.81
CA LEU A 48 -13.65 -10.27 -11.92
C LEU A 48 -13.50 -11.73 -11.48
N HIS A 49 -13.06 -11.98 -10.25
CA HIS A 49 -12.78 -13.33 -9.75
C HIS A 49 -13.87 -13.94 -8.85
N THR A 50 -14.90 -13.17 -8.46
CA THR A 50 -15.95 -13.68 -7.55
C THR A 50 -17.37 -13.54 -8.07
N LYS A 51 -17.62 -12.68 -9.07
CA LYS A 51 -18.96 -12.55 -9.66
C LYS A 51 -19.15 -13.50 -10.85
N PRO A 52 -20.41 -13.82 -11.19
CA PRO A 52 -20.69 -14.56 -12.41
C PRO A 52 -20.12 -13.86 -13.65
N VAL A 53 -19.62 -14.66 -14.59
CA VAL A 53 -19.13 -14.16 -15.88
C VAL A 53 -20.29 -13.50 -16.63
N VAL A 54 -20.08 -12.26 -17.04
CA VAL A 54 -21.03 -11.49 -17.86
C VAL A 54 -20.93 -11.88 -19.33
N LYS A 55 -21.95 -11.55 -20.12
CA LYS A 55 -22.06 -12.06 -21.50
C LYS A 55 -21.12 -11.36 -22.49
N ASN A 56 -20.80 -10.10 -22.24
CA ASN A 56 -20.02 -9.26 -23.15
C ASN A 56 -19.33 -8.11 -22.40
N GLU A 57 -18.49 -7.38 -23.11
CA GLU A 57 -17.71 -6.25 -22.58
C GLU A 57 -18.59 -5.11 -22.02
N LEU A 58 -19.69 -4.77 -22.67
CA LEU A 58 -20.57 -3.67 -22.23
C LEU A 58 -21.20 -3.98 -20.86
N GLU A 59 -21.63 -5.22 -20.64
CA GLU A 59 -22.14 -5.65 -19.32
C GLU A 59 -21.05 -5.56 -18.24
N LEU A 60 -19.78 -5.88 -18.59
CA LEU A 60 -18.67 -5.77 -17.65
C LEU A 60 -18.38 -4.31 -17.29
N ASP A 61 -18.36 -3.44 -18.29
CA ASP A 61 -18.16 -2.00 -18.11
C ASP A 61 -19.20 -1.38 -17.18
N GLU A 62 -20.47 -1.68 -17.42
CA GLU A 62 -21.58 -1.16 -16.61
C GLU A 62 -21.51 -1.67 -15.17
N LEU A 63 -21.19 -2.95 -14.99
CA LEU A 63 -21.02 -3.55 -13.67
C LEU A 63 -19.88 -2.88 -12.90
N LEU A 64 -18.70 -2.76 -13.51
CA LEU A 64 -17.54 -2.14 -12.87
C LEU A 64 -17.79 -0.66 -12.59
N LYS A 65 -18.34 0.09 -13.55
CA LYS A 65 -18.66 1.51 -13.34
C LYS A 65 -19.59 1.70 -12.15
N LYS A 66 -20.72 0.98 -12.12
CA LYS A 66 -21.69 1.08 -11.02
C LYS A 66 -21.09 0.68 -9.68
N SER A 67 -20.23 -0.34 -9.67
CA SER A 67 -19.69 -0.91 -8.45
C SER A 67 -18.54 -0.10 -7.85
N LEU A 68 -17.95 0.81 -8.65
CA LEU A 68 -16.74 1.57 -8.30
C LEU A 68 -16.98 3.08 -8.25
N GLU A 69 -18.22 3.54 -8.49
CA GLU A 69 -18.58 4.96 -8.51
C GLU A 69 -18.20 5.67 -7.20
N ASP A 70 -18.43 5.02 -6.05
CA ASP A 70 -18.06 5.54 -4.73
C ASP A 70 -16.54 5.62 -4.48
N PHE A 71 -15.73 4.97 -5.33
CA PHE A 71 -14.27 4.89 -5.21
C PHE A 71 -13.54 5.75 -6.24
N SER A 72 -14.25 6.53 -7.05
CA SER A 72 -13.66 7.45 -8.01
C SER A 72 -13.98 8.89 -7.65
N ILE A 73 -12.94 9.72 -7.50
CA ILE A 73 -13.11 11.16 -7.29
C ILE A 73 -13.39 11.88 -8.62
N PHE A 74 -12.93 11.30 -9.74
CA PHE A 74 -13.02 11.89 -11.07
C PHE A 74 -13.93 11.04 -11.96
N GLU A 75 -14.60 11.69 -12.92
CA GLU A 75 -15.30 10.94 -13.94
C GLU A 75 -14.31 10.17 -14.82
N SER A 76 -14.52 8.86 -14.96
CA SER A 76 -13.72 8.02 -15.84
C SER A 76 -14.11 8.22 -17.30
N ASP A 77 -13.13 8.33 -18.19
CA ASP A 77 -13.36 8.21 -19.63
C ASP A 77 -13.94 6.83 -19.94
N LYS A 78 -15.15 6.79 -20.51
CA LYS A 78 -15.88 5.54 -20.83
C LYS A 78 -15.13 4.64 -21.82
N SER A 79 -14.23 5.23 -22.62
CA SER A 79 -13.39 4.50 -23.57
C SER A 79 -12.19 3.81 -22.91
N PHE A 80 -11.79 4.25 -21.71
CA PHE A 80 -10.61 3.72 -21.04
C PHE A 80 -10.92 2.44 -20.25
N LYS A 81 -10.51 1.30 -20.79
CA LYS A 81 -10.69 -0.02 -20.17
C LYS A 81 -9.54 -0.36 -19.22
N LYS A 82 -9.58 0.21 -18.02
CA LYS A 82 -8.54 0.02 -16.98
C LYS A 82 -8.25 -1.46 -16.68
N TYR A 83 -9.27 -2.31 -16.66
CA TYR A 83 -9.11 -3.74 -16.45
C TYR A 83 -8.35 -4.43 -17.59
N ALA A 84 -8.48 -3.97 -18.83
CA ALA A 84 -7.83 -4.62 -19.99
C ALA A 84 -6.30 -4.48 -19.99
N SER A 85 -5.75 -3.53 -19.23
CA SER A 85 -4.31 -3.32 -19.05
C SER A 85 -3.81 -3.74 -17.66
N PHE A 86 -4.63 -4.45 -16.88
CA PHE A 86 -4.32 -4.76 -15.49
C PHE A 86 -3.45 -6.02 -15.32
N SER A 87 -2.19 -5.93 -15.74
CA SER A 87 -1.26 -7.08 -15.80
C SER A 87 -1.09 -7.82 -14.47
N HIS A 88 -1.19 -7.15 -13.33
CA HIS A 88 -1.02 -7.78 -12.01
C HIS A 88 -1.91 -9.01 -11.81
N ILE A 89 -3.17 -8.93 -12.27
CA ILE A 89 -4.16 -9.98 -12.05
C ILE A 89 -4.28 -10.96 -13.23
N PHE A 90 -3.73 -10.62 -14.40
CA PHE A 90 -3.77 -11.48 -15.59
C PHE A 90 -2.46 -12.22 -15.88
N ASP A 91 -1.32 -11.66 -15.48
CA ASP A 91 0.03 -12.20 -15.75
C ASP A 91 0.99 -12.07 -14.55
N GLY A 92 0.57 -11.38 -13.47
CA GLY A 92 1.44 -11.05 -12.33
C GLY A 92 1.31 -11.95 -11.09
N GLY A 93 0.35 -12.89 -11.08
CA GLY A 93 0.10 -13.77 -9.92
C GLY A 93 -0.69 -13.13 -8.77
N TYR A 94 -1.32 -11.97 -9.00
CA TYR A 94 -2.14 -11.27 -8.00
C TYR A 94 -3.66 -11.44 -8.26
N SER A 95 -4.08 -12.41 -9.07
CA SER A 95 -5.50 -12.70 -9.28
C SER A 95 -6.21 -13.01 -7.97
N ALA A 96 -7.35 -12.36 -7.73
CA ALA A 96 -8.08 -12.41 -6.46
C ALA A 96 -7.19 -12.08 -5.24
N GLY A 97 -6.21 -11.21 -5.43
CA GLY A 97 -5.13 -10.97 -4.48
C GLY A 97 -4.56 -9.56 -4.53
N TYR A 98 -5.05 -8.65 -5.39
CA TYR A 98 -4.49 -7.31 -5.49
C TYR A 98 -4.67 -6.49 -4.20
N TYR A 99 -5.70 -6.80 -3.40
CA TYR A 99 -5.90 -6.19 -2.06
C TYR A 99 -4.70 -6.39 -1.12
N SER A 100 -3.82 -7.36 -1.41
CA SER A 100 -2.61 -7.66 -0.65
C SER A 100 -1.66 -6.45 -0.51
N TYR A 101 -1.62 -5.53 -1.47
CA TYR A 101 -0.80 -4.32 -1.36
C TYR A 101 -1.22 -3.44 -0.18
N MET A 102 -2.51 -3.11 -0.09
CA MET A 102 -3.04 -2.29 1.01
C MET A 102 -2.98 -3.04 2.35
N TRP A 103 -3.25 -4.34 2.32
CA TRP A 103 -3.12 -5.19 3.51
C TRP A 103 -1.68 -5.22 4.05
N ALA A 104 -0.69 -5.36 3.16
CA ALA A 104 0.72 -5.31 3.52
C ALA A 104 1.14 -3.92 4.02
N GLU A 105 0.61 -2.84 3.44
CA GLU A 105 0.90 -1.48 3.91
C GLU A 105 0.35 -1.22 5.33
N ILE A 106 -0.81 -1.79 5.67
CA ILE A 106 -1.35 -1.75 7.05
C ILE A 106 -0.40 -2.45 8.03
N LEU A 107 0.04 -3.67 7.68
CA LEU A 107 0.98 -4.43 8.52
C LEU A 107 2.31 -3.70 8.69
N GLU A 108 2.88 -3.17 7.61
CA GLU A 108 4.14 -2.44 7.64
C GLU A 108 4.02 -1.13 8.44
N ALA A 109 2.92 -0.39 8.30
CA ALA A 109 2.68 0.81 9.10
C ALA A 109 2.68 0.53 10.60
N ASP A 110 2.04 -0.57 11.00
CA ASP A 110 1.96 -0.99 12.39
C ASP A 110 3.33 -1.44 12.91
N VAL A 111 4.08 -2.24 12.15
CA VAL A 111 5.48 -2.61 12.48
C VAL A 111 6.35 -1.37 12.62
N PHE A 112 6.26 -0.42 11.68
CA PHE A 112 7.04 0.81 11.70
C PHE A 112 6.71 1.72 12.89
N SER A 113 5.50 1.63 13.45
CA SER A 113 5.12 2.38 14.65
C SER A 113 6.03 2.03 15.85
N VAL A 114 6.46 0.77 15.97
CA VAL A 114 7.40 0.32 17.01
C VAL A 114 8.77 0.99 16.83
N PHE A 115 9.24 1.14 15.59
CA PHE A 115 10.47 1.86 15.28
C PHE A 115 10.32 3.36 15.56
N LYS A 116 9.18 3.97 15.29
CA LYS A 116 8.93 5.37 15.65
C LYS A 116 9.01 5.59 17.16
N GLU A 117 8.42 4.69 17.95
CA GLU A 117 8.39 4.77 19.41
C GLU A 117 9.77 4.52 20.04
N LYS A 118 10.47 3.46 19.61
CA LYS A 118 11.73 3.02 20.22
C LYS A 118 12.99 3.62 19.57
N GLY A 119 12.82 4.38 18.49
CA GLY A 119 13.89 4.98 17.70
C GLY A 119 14.10 4.26 16.37
N ILE A 120 14.12 5.04 15.27
CA ILE A 120 14.14 4.53 13.88
C ILE A 120 15.35 3.62 13.59
N MET A 121 16.48 3.85 14.26
CA MET A 121 17.72 3.09 14.11
C MET A 121 18.00 2.16 15.30
N ASN A 122 16.97 1.77 16.06
CA ASN A 122 17.11 0.89 17.21
C ASN A 122 17.49 -0.53 16.76
N LYS A 123 18.71 -0.95 17.11
CA LYS A 123 19.27 -2.27 16.74
C LYS A 123 18.51 -3.44 17.35
N GLU A 124 18.01 -3.29 18.58
CA GLU A 124 17.26 -4.35 19.25
C GLU A 124 15.94 -4.61 18.53
N VAL A 125 15.21 -3.56 18.15
CA VAL A 125 13.97 -3.68 17.37
C VAL A 125 14.26 -4.26 15.98
N ALA A 126 15.35 -3.83 15.33
CA ALA A 126 15.75 -4.37 14.03
C ALA A 126 16.08 -5.87 14.09
N ASN A 127 16.84 -6.31 15.10
CA ASN A 127 17.14 -7.73 15.31
C ASN A 127 15.87 -8.52 15.57
N LYS A 128 14.98 -8.03 16.44
CA LYS A 128 13.69 -8.68 16.68
C LYS A 128 12.86 -8.81 15.41
N TYR A 129 12.83 -7.77 14.57
CA TYR A 129 12.11 -7.78 13.29
C TYR A 129 12.68 -8.81 12.33
N PHE A 130 14.01 -8.89 12.23
CA PHE A 130 14.70 -9.90 11.42
C PHE A 130 14.41 -11.32 11.92
N ASP A 131 14.58 -11.56 13.21
CA ASP A 131 14.42 -12.88 13.83
C ASP A 131 12.96 -13.35 13.86
N SER A 132 12.00 -12.43 13.88
CA SER A 132 10.57 -12.78 13.99
C SER A 132 9.88 -12.85 12.63
N ILE A 133 10.28 -12.03 11.66
CA ILE A 133 9.58 -11.87 10.37
C ILE A 133 10.51 -12.19 9.19
N LEU A 134 11.57 -11.42 8.97
CA LEU A 134 12.34 -11.47 7.72
C LEU A 134 13.07 -12.81 7.49
N SER A 135 13.62 -13.39 8.55
CA SER A 135 14.40 -14.64 8.47
C SER A 135 13.52 -15.90 8.34
N LYS A 136 12.20 -15.78 8.47
CA LYS A 136 11.30 -16.93 8.63
C LYS A 136 10.67 -17.41 7.34
N GLY A 137 10.62 -16.59 6.29
CA GLY A 137 9.93 -16.94 5.05
C GLY A 137 8.52 -17.49 5.32
N THR A 138 8.23 -18.68 4.78
CA THR A 138 6.92 -19.36 4.92
C THR A 138 6.89 -20.46 5.99
N THR A 139 7.80 -20.43 6.96
CA THR A 139 7.92 -21.49 8.00
C THR A 139 6.71 -21.59 8.93
N LYS A 140 5.88 -20.55 9.01
CA LYS A 140 4.60 -20.55 9.74
C LYS A 140 3.65 -19.47 9.16
N PRO A 141 2.37 -19.44 9.52
CA PRO A 141 1.43 -18.42 9.05
C PRO A 141 1.91 -16.99 9.32
N ALA A 142 1.74 -16.09 8.34
CA ALA A 142 2.22 -14.71 8.43
C ALA A 142 1.64 -13.95 9.63
N LYS A 143 0.39 -14.22 10.01
CA LYS A 143 -0.25 -13.64 11.20
C LYS A 143 0.49 -14.00 12.50
N ASP A 144 1.05 -15.21 12.58
CA ASP A 144 1.76 -15.67 13.77
C ASP A 144 3.18 -15.08 13.80
N LEU A 145 3.80 -14.87 12.62
CA LEU A 145 5.07 -14.12 12.51
C LEU A 145 4.89 -12.66 12.96
N PHE A 146 3.81 -12.04 12.53
CA PHE A 146 3.43 -10.70 12.95
C PHE A 146 3.20 -10.63 14.46
N PHE A 147 2.44 -11.58 15.01
CA PHE A 147 2.16 -11.64 16.45
C PHE A 147 3.44 -11.82 17.28
N ASP A 148 4.37 -12.68 16.87
CA ASP A 148 5.64 -12.86 17.60
C ASP A 148 6.47 -11.56 17.67
N PHE A 149 6.44 -10.76 16.59
CA PHE A 149 7.10 -9.46 16.57
C PHE A 149 6.34 -8.41 17.41
N MET A 150 5.03 -8.29 17.21
CA MET A 150 4.21 -7.20 17.76
C MET A 150 3.71 -7.47 19.18
N GLY A 151 3.55 -8.74 19.58
CA GLY A 151 2.91 -9.19 20.82
C GLY A 151 1.39 -8.98 20.84
N ARG A 152 0.79 -8.64 19.70
CA ARG A 152 -0.64 -8.35 19.53
C ARG A 152 -1.06 -8.51 18.07
N GLU A 153 -2.36 -8.54 17.83
CA GLU A 153 -2.92 -8.46 16.48
C GLU A 153 -2.66 -7.08 15.84
N VAL A 154 -2.85 -7.02 14.52
CA VAL A 154 -2.64 -5.82 13.71
C VAL A 154 -3.60 -4.71 14.13
N ASN A 155 -3.07 -3.48 14.22
CA ASN A 155 -3.83 -2.27 14.49
C ASN A 155 -3.64 -1.28 13.32
N PRO A 156 -4.71 -0.94 12.58
CA PRO A 156 -4.61 -0.06 11.42
C PRO A 156 -4.40 1.42 11.77
N LYS A 157 -4.41 1.81 13.05
CA LYS A 157 -4.24 3.20 13.47
C LYS A 157 -2.98 3.86 12.89
N ALA A 158 -1.85 3.15 12.91
CA ALA A 158 -0.59 3.68 12.37
C ALA A 158 -0.65 3.93 10.85
N PHE A 159 -1.44 3.13 10.13
CA PHE A 159 -1.70 3.32 8.71
C PHE A 159 -2.52 4.60 8.47
N TYR A 160 -3.62 4.80 9.20
CA TYR A 160 -4.45 6.01 9.06
C TYR A 160 -3.66 7.28 9.37
N GLU A 161 -2.89 7.30 10.47
CA GLU A 161 -2.01 8.42 10.81
C GLU A 161 -0.94 8.70 9.73
N ARG A 162 -0.41 7.64 9.10
CA ARG A 162 0.53 7.76 7.99
C ARG A 162 -0.13 8.28 6.73
N LYS A 163 -1.41 7.98 6.51
CA LYS A 163 -2.16 8.46 5.35
C LYS A 163 -2.84 9.81 5.58
N GLY A 164 -2.87 10.30 6.81
CA GLY A 164 -3.56 11.55 7.16
C GLY A 164 -5.09 11.40 7.05
N LEU A 165 -5.59 10.20 7.34
CA LEU A 165 -7.01 9.82 7.29
C LEU A 165 -7.55 9.59 8.71
#